data_AF-A0A7K0ED03-F1
#
_entry.id   AF-A0A7K0ED03-F1
#
_cell.length_a   1.000
_cell.length_b   1.000
_cell.length_c   1.000
_cell.angle_alpha   90.00
_cell.angle_beta   90.00
_cell.angle_gamma   90.00
#
_symmetry.space_group_name_H-M   'P 1'
#
loop_
_entity.id
_entity.type
_entity.pdbx_description
1 polymer ?
#
loop_
_entity_poly.entity_id
_entity_poly.type
_entity_poly.pdbx_seq_one_letter_code
_entity_poly.pdbx_strand_id
1 'polypeptide(L)'
;MKTFWRDNGLSITLLLITLLTLAGNLWTGWHDFNDELEEFHRAPVAFGPYLTSGHCIESVFENWESEFLQMALYVLFTVFLYQKGSSESKDPEQKEEVDREPSPSRPEAPWPVRRGGWWLRIYQNSLSLGFFLLFGISFFLHGLGGVKQYNTEQLLKGKSEQLTLWEFLGTSEFWFQSLQNWQSEFLSVLSIVVLSIFLRQKGSPESKPVDAPDSQTGE
;
A
#
# COMPACT_ATOMS: atom_id res chain seq x y z
N MET A 1 27.02 15.22 2.91
CA MET A 1 25.70 15.73 3.36
C MET A 1 24.85 16.26 2.22
N LYS A 2 25.32 17.22 1.39
CA LYS A 2 24.55 17.70 0.21
C LYS A 2 24.14 16.58 -0.76
N THR A 3 24.99 15.57 -0.95
CA THR A 3 24.70 14.37 -1.76
C THR A 3 23.62 13.50 -1.13
N PHE A 4 23.71 13.17 0.17
CA PHE A 4 22.70 12.37 0.87
C PHE A 4 21.28 12.93 0.74
N TRP A 5 21.07 14.22 1.04
CA TRP A 5 19.75 14.83 0.95
C TRP A 5 19.20 14.89 -0.48
N ARG A 6 20.08 15.12 -1.47
CA ARG A 6 19.68 15.13 -2.88
C ARG A 6 19.34 13.73 -3.37
N ASP A 7 20.18 12.75 -3.06
CA ASP A 7 20.08 11.39 -3.58
C ASP A 7 18.95 10.59 -2.86
N ASN A 8 18.49 11.05 -1.69
CA ASN A 8 17.39 10.45 -0.92
C ASN A 8 16.17 11.37 -0.74
N GLY A 9 16.12 12.50 -1.48
CA GLY A 9 15.12 13.55 -1.27
C GLY A 9 13.68 13.07 -1.42
N LEU A 10 13.41 12.18 -2.39
CA LEU A 10 12.09 11.60 -2.61
C LEU A 10 11.63 10.78 -1.40
N SER A 11 12.43 9.79 -0.97
CA SER A 11 12.08 8.91 0.15
C SER A 11 11.97 9.67 1.47
N ILE A 12 12.85 10.64 1.72
CA ILE A 12 12.78 11.49 2.93
C ILE A 12 11.50 12.32 2.93
N THR A 13 11.14 12.93 1.80
CA THR A 13 9.94 13.75 1.70
C THR A 13 8.69 12.90 1.89
N LEU A 14 8.60 11.75 1.24
CA LEU A 14 7.49 10.82 1.41
C LEU A 14 7.38 10.34 2.86
N LEU A 15 8.49 9.94 3.49
CA LEU A 15 8.50 9.54 4.90
C LEU A 15 7.99 10.66 5.82
N LEU A 16 8.44 11.90 5.60
CA LEU A 16 7.98 13.04 6.39
C LEU A 16 6.48 13.28 6.22
N ILE A 17 5.98 13.23 4.98
CA ILE A 17 4.54 13.37 4.71
C ILE A 17 3.77 12.25 5.40
N THR A 18 4.21 10.98 5.27
CA THR A 18 3.58 9.84 5.95
C THR A 18 3.57 10.00 7.47
N LEU A 19 4.67 10.44 8.09
CA LEU A 19 4.71 10.65 9.53
C LEU A 19 3.79 11.80 9.97
N LEU A 20 3.71 12.88 9.18
CA LEU A 20 2.83 14.01 9.47
C LEU A 20 1.35 13.62 9.35
N THR A 21 0.97 12.91 8.29
CA THR A 21 -0.41 12.46 8.08
C THR A 21 -0.80 11.36 9.07
N LEU A 22 0.12 10.45 9.41
CA LEU A 22 -0.10 9.46 10.46
C LEU A 22 -0.28 10.11 11.82
N ALA A 23 0.57 11.08 12.18
CA ALA A 23 0.40 11.83 13.43
C ALA A 23 -0.94 12.59 13.46
N GLY A 24 -1.33 13.17 12.33
CA GLY A 24 -2.65 13.77 12.13
C GLY A 24 -3.78 12.77 12.39
N ASN A 25 -3.76 11.62 11.71
CA ASN A 25 -4.74 10.55 11.86
C ASN A 25 -4.84 10.04 13.30
N LEU A 26 -3.71 9.80 13.97
CA LEU A 26 -3.67 9.36 15.37
C LEU A 26 -4.26 10.42 16.31
N TRP A 27 -3.96 11.70 16.08
CA TRP A 27 -4.46 12.79 16.90
C TRP A 27 -5.97 13.01 16.72
N THR A 28 -6.43 13.10 15.47
CA THR A 28 -7.85 13.32 15.17
C THR A 28 -8.67 12.10 15.52
N GLY A 29 -8.18 10.88 15.25
CA GLY A 29 -8.87 9.66 15.62
C GLY A 29 -8.97 9.47 17.14
N TRP A 30 -8.00 9.97 17.92
CA TRP A 30 -8.11 9.96 19.38
C TRP A 30 -9.25 10.85 19.89
N HIS A 31 -9.43 12.01 19.27
CA HIS A 31 -10.56 12.89 19.59
C HIS A 31 -11.89 12.30 19.13
N ASP A 32 -11.97 11.83 17.89
CA ASP A 32 -13.16 11.19 17.33
C ASP A 32 -13.65 10.01 18.18
N PHE A 33 -12.73 9.14 18.60
CA PHE A 33 -13.07 8.02 19.49
C PHE A 33 -13.54 8.48 20.88
N ASN A 34 -13.01 9.58 21.41
CA ASN A 34 -13.47 10.12 22.69
C ASN A 34 -14.84 10.78 22.58
N ASP A 35 -15.13 11.43 21.45
CA ASP A 35 -16.44 12.00 21.16
C ASP A 35 -17.50 10.87 21.08
N GLU A 36 -17.19 9.74 20.41
CA GLU A 36 -18.04 8.54 20.41
C GLU A 36 -18.28 8.01 21.84
N LEU A 37 -17.23 7.90 22.66
CA LEU A 37 -17.36 7.47 24.06
C LEU A 37 -18.26 8.42 24.87
N GLU A 38 -18.17 9.73 24.64
CA GLU A 38 -19.02 10.72 25.31
C GLU A 38 -20.50 10.56 24.93
N GLU A 39 -20.81 10.26 23.67
CA GLU A 39 -22.17 9.97 23.19
C GLU A 39 -22.79 8.77 23.94
N PHE A 40 -21.99 7.76 24.27
CA PHE A 40 -22.40 6.60 25.08
C PHE A 40 -22.23 6.80 26.59
N HIS A 41 -21.98 8.03 27.04
CA HIS A 41 -21.75 8.40 28.44
C HIS A 41 -20.65 7.56 29.10
N ARG A 42 -19.56 7.30 28.37
CA ARG A 42 -18.35 6.64 28.85
C ARG A 42 -17.26 7.68 29.13
N ALA A 43 -16.33 7.31 30.00
CA ALA A 43 -15.19 8.14 30.29
C ALA A 43 -14.23 8.16 29.08
N PRO A 44 -13.64 9.32 28.73
CA PRO A 44 -12.67 9.39 27.66
C PRO A 44 -11.41 8.61 28.00
N VAL A 45 -10.73 8.12 26.97
CA VAL A 45 -9.44 7.46 27.07
C VAL A 45 -8.31 8.46 26.86
N ALA A 46 -7.20 8.28 27.58
CA ALA A 46 -5.98 9.01 27.30
C ALA A 46 -5.33 8.52 25.98
N PHE A 47 -4.46 9.36 25.40
CA PHE A 47 -3.81 9.08 24.11
C PHE A 47 -3.01 7.77 24.09
N GLY A 48 -2.26 7.46 25.15
CA GLY A 48 -1.46 6.22 25.23
C GLY A 48 -2.31 4.94 25.08
N PRO A 49 -3.34 4.74 25.93
CA PRO A 49 -4.30 3.64 25.77
C PRO A 49 -4.98 3.60 24.39
N TYR A 50 -5.31 4.76 23.81
CA TYR A 50 -5.93 4.86 22.49
C TYR A 50 -5.09 4.20 21.38
N LEU A 51 -3.76 4.29 21.42
CA LEU A 51 -2.88 3.69 20.41
C LEU A 51 -3.00 2.16 20.30
N THR A 52 -3.61 1.51 21.28
CA THR A 52 -3.86 0.06 21.28
C THR A 52 -5.35 -0.29 21.16
N SER A 53 -6.21 0.70 20.96
CA SER A 53 -7.66 0.51 20.76
C SER A 53 -7.97 -0.16 19.41
N GLY A 54 -9.19 -0.70 19.28
CA GLY A 54 -9.67 -1.20 17.98
C GLY A 54 -9.69 -0.07 16.95
N HIS A 55 -10.35 1.03 17.28
CA HIS A 55 -10.43 2.26 16.49
C HIS A 55 -9.08 2.71 15.89
N CYS A 56 -8.03 2.80 16.71
CA CYS A 56 -6.71 3.24 16.23
C CYS A 56 -6.05 2.21 15.30
N ILE A 57 -6.14 0.92 15.62
CA ILE A 57 -5.48 -0.13 14.83
C ILE A 57 -6.21 -0.28 13.49
N GLU A 58 -7.54 -0.34 13.52
CA GLU A 58 -8.39 -0.43 12.34
C GLU A 58 -8.16 0.74 11.38
N SER A 59 -8.30 1.99 11.85
CA SER A 59 -8.16 3.18 11.00
C SER A 59 -6.81 3.27 10.27
N VAL A 60 -5.72 2.80 10.88
CA VAL A 60 -4.40 2.77 10.25
C VAL A 60 -4.31 1.63 9.24
N PHE A 61 -4.65 0.41 9.67
CA PHE A 61 -4.35 -0.78 8.87
C PHE A 61 -5.39 -1.07 7.78
N GLU A 62 -6.64 -0.61 7.93
CA GLU A 62 -7.68 -0.64 6.88
C GLU A 62 -7.19 0.08 5.61
N ASN A 63 -6.54 1.24 5.77
CA ASN A 63 -5.96 1.97 4.65
C ASN A 63 -4.69 1.27 4.12
N TRP A 64 -3.76 0.92 5.01
CA TRP A 64 -2.46 0.38 4.61
C TRP A 64 -2.56 -0.95 3.87
N GLU A 65 -3.53 -1.81 4.21
CA GLU A 65 -3.73 -3.06 3.46
C GLU A 65 -3.98 -2.81 1.97
N SER A 66 -4.78 -1.78 1.65
CA SER A 66 -5.18 -1.49 0.27
C SER A 66 -4.01 -0.98 -0.56
N GLU A 67 -3.21 -0.08 0.01
CA GLU A 67 -1.98 0.47 -0.58
C GLU A 67 -0.97 -0.64 -0.92
N PHE A 68 -0.73 -1.54 0.02
CA PHE A 68 0.21 -2.65 -0.21
C PHE A 68 -0.34 -3.69 -1.17
N LEU A 69 -1.64 -3.99 -1.13
CA LEU A 69 -2.28 -4.90 -2.08
C LEU A 69 -2.22 -4.35 -3.51
N GLN A 70 -2.56 -3.07 -3.66
CA GLN A 70 -2.52 -2.35 -4.92
C GLN A 70 -1.12 -2.41 -5.51
N MET A 71 -0.07 -2.06 -4.75
CA MET A 71 1.31 -2.12 -5.22
C MET A 71 1.78 -3.55 -5.50
N ALA A 72 1.40 -4.53 -4.67
CA ALA A 72 1.75 -5.94 -4.89
C ALA A 72 1.20 -6.46 -6.22
N LEU A 73 -0.09 -6.22 -6.47
CA LEU A 73 -0.76 -6.64 -7.69
C LEU A 73 -0.27 -5.86 -8.90
N TYR A 74 -0.04 -4.56 -8.75
CA TYR A 74 0.48 -3.74 -9.83
C TYR A 74 1.87 -4.21 -10.29
N VAL A 75 2.81 -4.39 -9.36
CA VAL A 75 4.15 -4.94 -9.67
C VAL A 75 4.06 -6.33 -10.30
N LEU A 76 3.16 -7.19 -9.81
CA LEU A 76 3.01 -8.54 -10.35
C LEU A 76 2.41 -8.52 -11.77
N PHE A 77 1.38 -7.71 -11.99
CA PHE A 77 0.67 -7.66 -13.27
C PHE A 77 1.48 -7.01 -14.38
N THR A 78 2.30 -6.00 -14.08
CA THR A 78 3.17 -5.35 -15.08
C THR A 78 4.26 -6.27 -15.63
N VAL A 79 4.47 -7.45 -15.04
CA VAL A 79 5.35 -8.48 -15.60
C VAL A 79 4.78 -9.09 -16.88
N PHE A 80 3.45 -9.27 -16.98
CA PHE A 80 2.82 -10.04 -18.06
C PHE A 80 1.56 -9.40 -18.70
N LEU A 81 1.03 -8.32 -18.13
CA LEU A 81 -0.03 -7.50 -18.74
C LEU A 81 0.59 -6.25 -19.36
N TYR A 82 -0.01 -5.81 -20.47
CA TYR A 82 0.50 -4.70 -21.27
C TYR A 82 -0.61 -3.68 -21.53
N GLN A 83 -0.25 -2.40 -21.51
CA GLN A 83 -1.08 -1.28 -21.92
C GLN A 83 -0.30 -0.40 -22.88
N LYS A 84 -0.52 -0.61 -24.19
CA LYS A 84 0.13 0.18 -25.23
C LYS A 84 -0.14 1.67 -25.03
N GLY A 85 0.90 2.47 -25.15
CA GLY A 85 0.89 3.91 -24.98
C GLY A 85 1.21 4.42 -23.58
N SER A 86 1.16 3.55 -22.56
CA SER A 86 1.34 3.95 -21.16
C SER A 86 2.83 4.07 -20.80
N SER A 87 3.20 5.05 -19.96
CA SER A 87 4.54 5.07 -19.32
C SER A 87 4.69 3.96 -18.28
N GLU A 88 3.56 3.47 -17.79
CA GLU A 88 3.44 2.51 -16.69
C GLU A 88 3.52 1.04 -17.15
N SER A 89 3.76 0.82 -18.44
CA SER A 89 3.73 -0.50 -19.05
C SER A 89 4.92 -0.69 -19.97
N LYS A 90 5.38 -1.93 -20.02
CA LYS A 90 6.43 -2.33 -20.96
C LYS A 90 5.92 -2.33 -22.40
N ASP A 91 6.81 -2.14 -23.37
CA ASP A 91 6.45 -2.33 -24.79
C ASP A 91 6.24 -3.84 -25.09
N PRO A 92 5.04 -4.27 -25.52
CA PRO A 92 4.77 -5.68 -25.83
C PRO A 92 5.56 -6.22 -27.03
N GLU A 93 6.11 -5.35 -27.88
CA GLU A 93 6.83 -5.71 -29.11
C GLU A 93 8.35 -5.75 -28.90
N GLN A 94 8.85 -5.30 -27.74
CA GLN A 94 10.28 -5.16 -27.48
C GLN A 94 10.70 -5.86 -26.18
N LYS A 95 11.97 -6.24 -26.10
CA LYS A 95 12.56 -6.71 -24.85
C LYS A 95 13.18 -5.52 -24.12
N GLU A 96 12.82 -5.34 -22.87
CA GLU A 96 13.36 -4.28 -22.03
C GLU A 96 14.49 -4.79 -21.12
N GLU A 97 15.29 -3.85 -20.60
CA GLU A 97 16.43 -4.17 -19.73
C GLU A 97 16.01 -4.88 -18.44
N VAL A 98 14.76 -4.66 -17.98
CA VAL A 98 14.17 -5.34 -16.83
C VAL A 98 13.93 -6.84 -17.07
N ASP A 99 13.80 -7.29 -18.32
CA ASP A 99 13.60 -8.70 -18.70
C ASP A 99 14.93 -9.47 -18.89
N ARG A 100 16.06 -8.82 -18.61
CA ARG A 100 17.38 -9.41 -18.78
C ARG A 100 17.63 -10.54 -17.79
N GLU A 101 18.11 -11.68 -18.31
CA GLU A 101 18.52 -12.81 -17.50
C GLU A 101 19.65 -12.45 -16.49
N PRO A 102 19.53 -12.86 -15.22
CA PRO A 102 20.52 -12.55 -14.20
C PRO A 102 21.84 -13.29 -14.49
N SER A 103 22.96 -12.56 -14.40
CA SER A 103 24.30 -13.12 -14.61
C SER A 103 25.20 -12.92 -13.39
N PRO A 104 25.80 -13.99 -12.83
CA PRO A 104 26.72 -13.90 -11.70
C PRO A 104 28.08 -13.27 -12.05
N SER A 105 28.40 -13.15 -13.35
CA SER A 105 29.67 -12.57 -13.83
C SER A 105 29.66 -11.04 -13.89
N ARG A 106 28.51 -10.38 -13.66
CA ARG A 106 28.46 -8.91 -13.65
C ARG A 106 29.27 -8.35 -12.47
N PRO A 107 30.06 -7.27 -12.68
CA PRO A 107 30.96 -6.73 -11.65
C PRO A 107 30.27 -6.47 -10.31
N GLU A 108 29.02 -6.01 -10.35
CA GLU A 108 28.22 -5.65 -9.18
C GLU A 108 27.03 -6.60 -8.95
N ALA A 109 27.08 -7.83 -9.48
CA ALA A 109 26.02 -8.81 -9.26
C ALA A 109 25.77 -9.00 -7.74
N PRO A 110 24.53 -8.85 -7.25
CA PRO A 110 24.19 -9.11 -5.86
C PRO A 110 24.51 -10.56 -5.44
N TRP A 111 24.78 -10.78 -4.16
CA TRP A 111 25.15 -12.11 -3.66
C TRP A 111 24.10 -13.21 -3.98
N PRO A 112 22.77 -12.97 -3.99
CA PRO A 112 21.81 -14.02 -4.31
C PRO A 112 21.94 -14.46 -5.78
N VAL A 113 22.28 -13.53 -6.68
CA VAL A 113 22.57 -13.80 -8.09
C VAL A 113 23.85 -14.63 -8.22
N ARG A 114 24.92 -14.26 -7.49
CA ARG A 114 26.17 -15.03 -7.51
C ARG A 114 26.01 -16.44 -6.95
N ARG A 115 25.16 -16.61 -5.94
CA ARG A 115 24.92 -17.91 -5.30
C ARG A 115 23.99 -18.81 -6.10
N GLY A 116 22.99 -18.24 -6.79
CA GLY A 116 22.00 -19.00 -7.54
C GLY A 116 21.03 -19.80 -6.66
N GLY A 117 20.34 -20.77 -7.27
CA GLY A 117 19.42 -21.67 -6.59
C GLY A 117 18.23 -20.97 -5.93
N TRP A 118 17.86 -21.38 -4.72
CA TRP A 118 16.71 -20.81 -4.00
C TRP A 118 16.88 -19.34 -3.62
N TRP A 119 18.12 -18.90 -3.36
CA TRP A 119 18.39 -17.50 -3.02
C TRP A 119 18.11 -16.56 -4.19
N LEU A 120 18.49 -16.95 -5.41
CA LEU A 120 18.14 -16.22 -6.62
C LEU A 120 16.61 -16.18 -6.82
N ARG A 121 15.92 -17.32 -6.64
CA ARG A 121 14.46 -17.39 -6.81
C ARG A 121 13.69 -16.49 -5.87
N ILE A 122 14.11 -16.40 -4.60
CA ILE A 122 13.50 -15.47 -3.64
C ILE A 122 13.86 -14.03 -4.03
N TYR A 123 15.13 -13.77 -4.32
CA TYR A 123 15.61 -12.42 -4.62
C TYR A 123 14.95 -11.81 -5.87
N GLN A 124 14.82 -12.57 -6.95
CA GLN A 124 14.22 -12.09 -8.20
C GLN A 124 12.70 -11.82 -8.08
N ASN A 125 12.04 -12.34 -7.04
CA ASN A 125 10.63 -12.09 -6.74
C ASN A 125 10.45 -11.23 -5.47
N SER A 126 11.54 -10.71 -4.90
CA SER A 126 11.53 -10.13 -3.55
C SER A 126 10.69 -8.87 -3.42
N LEU A 127 10.53 -8.09 -4.49
CA LEU A 127 9.70 -6.90 -4.50
C LEU A 127 8.22 -7.24 -4.30
N SER A 128 7.68 -8.14 -5.13
CA SER A 128 6.30 -8.62 -4.98
C SER A 128 6.11 -9.33 -3.64
N LEU A 129 7.05 -10.19 -3.23
CA LEU A 129 6.98 -10.86 -1.93
C LEU A 129 6.99 -9.86 -0.76
N GLY A 130 7.76 -8.78 -0.86
CA GLY A 130 7.80 -7.71 0.14
C GLY A 130 6.46 -7.02 0.28
N PHE A 131 5.84 -6.60 -0.82
CA PHE A 131 4.52 -5.98 -0.80
C PHE A 131 3.42 -6.94 -0.34
N PHE A 132 3.42 -8.20 -0.79
CA PHE A 132 2.47 -9.20 -0.29
C PHE A 132 2.64 -9.50 1.21
N LEU A 133 3.87 -9.47 1.73
CA LEU A 133 4.12 -9.61 3.17
C LEU A 133 3.57 -8.40 3.95
N LEU A 134 3.81 -7.18 3.47
CA LEU A 134 3.28 -5.96 4.08
C LEU A 134 1.75 -5.93 4.03
N PHE A 135 1.16 -6.35 2.91
CA PHE A 135 -0.28 -6.56 2.78
C PHE A 135 -0.77 -7.58 3.80
N GLY A 136 -0.17 -8.77 3.88
CA GLY A 136 -0.60 -9.82 4.80
C GLY A 136 -0.54 -9.39 6.27
N ILE A 137 0.50 -8.64 6.67
CA ILE A 137 0.61 -8.05 8.01
C ILE A 137 -0.48 -7.00 8.23
N SER A 138 -0.66 -6.09 7.29
CA SER A 138 -1.64 -4.99 7.42
C SER A 138 -3.08 -5.53 7.43
N PHE A 139 -3.42 -6.44 6.52
CA PHE A 139 -4.73 -7.10 6.45
C PHE A 139 -5.06 -7.85 7.74
N PHE A 140 -4.08 -8.55 8.32
CA PHE A 140 -4.27 -9.22 9.61
C PHE A 140 -4.47 -8.22 10.76
N LEU A 141 -3.70 -7.13 10.80
CA LEU A 141 -3.84 -6.10 11.82
C LEU A 141 -5.14 -5.30 11.66
N HIS A 142 -5.59 -5.05 10.44
CA HIS A 142 -6.91 -4.50 10.13
C HIS A 142 -7.99 -5.40 10.72
N GLY A 143 -7.98 -6.71 10.42
CA GLY A 143 -8.93 -7.65 11.00
C GLY A 143 -8.92 -7.68 12.55
N LEU A 144 -7.74 -7.63 13.17
CA LEU A 144 -7.60 -7.56 14.63
C LEU A 144 -8.10 -6.25 15.24
N GLY A 145 -7.83 -5.12 14.58
CA GLY A 145 -8.33 -3.80 14.97
C GLY A 145 -9.84 -3.74 14.84
N GLY A 146 -10.37 -4.15 13.69
CA GLY A 146 -11.80 -4.10 13.37
C GLY A 146 -12.63 -5.00 14.26
N VAL A 147 -12.24 -6.26 14.50
CA VAL A 147 -13.00 -7.11 15.45
C VAL A 147 -13.02 -6.52 16.86
N LYS A 148 -11.92 -5.87 17.28
CA LYS A 148 -11.85 -5.22 18.58
C LYS A 148 -12.73 -3.96 18.63
N GLN A 149 -12.75 -3.17 17.56
CA GLN A 149 -13.61 -1.99 17.46
C GLN A 149 -15.07 -2.40 17.41
N TYR A 150 -15.44 -3.30 16.50
CA TYR A 150 -16.78 -3.85 16.38
C TYR A 150 -17.32 -4.34 17.73
N ASN A 151 -16.55 -5.15 18.46
CA ASN A 151 -16.95 -5.65 19.77
C ASN A 151 -17.08 -4.53 20.81
N THR A 152 -16.21 -3.51 20.76
CA THR A 152 -16.31 -2.31 21.62
C THR A 152 -17.63 -1.60 21.37
N GLU A 153 -17.98 -1.34 20.11
CA GLU A 153 -19.24 -0.70 19.74
C GLU A 153 -20.47 -1.52 20.14
N GLN A 154 -20.44 -2.85 19.93
CA GLN A 154 -21.55 -3.71 20.34
C GLN A 154 -21.77 -3.61 21.86
N LEU A 155 -20.69 -3.57 22.66
CA LEU A 155 -20.77 -3.38 24.11
C LEU A 155 -21.31 -2.00 24.49
N LEU A 156 -20.90 -0.94 23.79
CA LEU A 156 -21.46 0.41 23.98
C LEU A 156 -22.97 0.43 23.71
N LYS A 157 -23.41 -0.31 22.68
CA LYS A 157 -24.82 -0.51 22.31
C LYS A 157 -25.57 -1.51 23.22
N GLY A 158 -24.94 -2.01 24.29
CA GLY A 158 -25.56 -2.91 25.28
C GLY A 158 -25.72 -4.36 24.85
N LYS A 159 -25.08 -4.77 23.75
CA LYS A 159 -25.08 -6.16 23.27
C LYS A 159 -23.94 -6.94 23.90
N SER A 160 -24.18 -8.21 24.23
CA SER A 160 -23.21 -9.09 24.89
C SER A 160 -22.50 -10.05 23.93
N GLU A 161 -23.03 -10.24 22.73
CA GLU A 161 -22.42 -11.09 21.70
C GLU A 161 -21.19 -10.39 21.13
N GLN A 162 -20.07 -11.11 21.13
CA GLN A 162 -18.80 -10.65 20.59
C GLN A 162 -18.36 -11.62 19.50
N LEU A 163 -17.89 -11.06 18.40
CA LEU A 163 -17.34 -11.85 17.32
C LEU A 163 -15.88 -12.20 17.62
N THR A 164 -15.50 -13.41 17.23
CA THR A 164 -14.10 -13.79 17.02
C THR A 164 -13.57 -13.14 15.74
N LEU A 165 -12.24 -13.10 15.58
CA LEU A 165 -11.61 -12.60 14.34
C LEU A 165 -12.18 -13.29 13.09
N TRP A 166 -12.34 -14.60 13.13
CA TRP A 166 -12.80 -15.38 11.97
C TRP A 166 -14.27 -15.10 11.62
N GLU A 167 -15.11 -14.86 12.63
CA GLU A 167 -16.50 -14.45 12.40
C GLU A 167 -16.54 -13.03 11.82
N PHE A 168 -15.73 -12.10 12.33
CA PHE A 168 -15.64 -10.73 11.82
C PHE A 168 -15.18 -10.68 10.35
N LEU A 169 -14.16 -11.46 9.98
CA LEU A 169 -13.71 -11.60 8.57
C LEU A 169 -14.80 -12.17 7.64
N GLY A 170 -15.84 -12.81 8.19
CA GLY A 170 -17.00 -13.27 7.44
C GLY A 170 -18.13 -12.23 7.32
N THR A 171 -18.01 -11.06 7.96
CA THR A 171 -19.05 -10.02 7.96
C THR A 171 -18.98 -9.13 6.73
N SER A 172 -20.12 -8.53 6.36
CA SER A 172 -20.15 -7.50 5.33
C SER A 172 -19.40 -6.24 5.72
N GLU A 173 -19.23 -5.97 7.02
CA GLU A 173 -18.56 -4.76 7.53
C GLU A 173 -17.08 -4.77 7.19
N PHE A 174 -16.38 -5.85 7.54
CA PHE A 174 -14.97 -6.04 7.17
C PHE A 174 -14.74 -5.92 5.66
N TRP A 175 -15.57 -6.60 4.86
CA TRP A 175 -15.42 -6.55 3.41
C TRP A 175 -15.84 -5.20 2.82
N PHE A 176 -16.78 -4.48 3.43
CA PHE A 176 -17.11 -3.13 3.01
C PHE A 176 -15.93 -2.19 3.23
N GLN A 177 -15.29 -2.25 4.41
CA GLN A 177 -14.08 -1.51 4.77
C GLN A 177 -12.90 -1.82 3.82
N SER A 178 -12.62 -3.09 3.55
CA SER A 178 -11.57 -3.44 2.59
C SER A 178 -11.92 -3.00 1.17
N LEU A 179 -13.11 -3.37 0.65
CA LEU A 179 -13.47 -3.15 -0.75
C LEU A 179 -13.66 -1.66 -1.08
N GLN A 180 -14.10 -0.82 -0.14
CA GLN A 180 -14.22 0.63 -0.38
C GLN A 180 -12.85 1.28 -0.62
N ASN A 181 -11.79 0.81 0.05
CA ASN A 181 -10.44 1.33 -0.13
C ASN A 181 -9.78 0.69 -1.36
N TRP A 182 -9.96 -0.61 -1.56
CA TRP A 182 -9.37 -1.29 -2.71
C TRP A 182 -9.87 -0.70 -4.02
N GLN A 183 -11.17 -0.39 -4.13
CA GLN A 183 -11.70 0.20 -5.36
C GLN A 183 -11.10 1.57 -5.68
N SER A 184 -10.83 2.42 -4.68
CA SER A 184 -10.21 3.73 -4.92
C SER A 184 -8.75 3.59 -5.32
N GLU A 185 -8.02 2.69 -4.67
CA GLU A 185 -6.60 2.48 -5.00
C GLU A 185 -6.43 1.89 -6.40
N PHE A 186 -7.26 0.92 -6.80
CA PHE A 186 -7.25 0.42 -8.17
C PHE A 186 -7.71 1.46 -9.19
N LEU A 187 -8.63 2.36 -8.83
CA LEU A 187 -9.01 3.47 -9.70
C LEU A 187 -7.84 4.46 -9.89
N SER A 188 -7.07 4.74 -8.84
CA SER A 188 -5.87 5.58 -8.91
C SER A 188 -4.82 4.98 -9.85
N VAL A 189 -4.54 3.67 -9.72
CA VAL A 189 -3.64 2.94 -10.63
C VAL A 189 -4.14 2.95 -12.06
N LEU A 190 -5.42 2.64 -12.28
CA LEU A 190 -6.01 2.70 -13.62
C LEU A 190 -5.86 4.11 -14.21
N SER A 191 -6.04 5.14 -13.39
CA SER A 191 -5.90 6.53 -13.80
C SER A 191 -4.49 6.83 -14.27
N ILE A 192 -3.45 6.49 -13.51
CA ILE A 192 -2.07 6.76 -13.95
C ILE A 192 -1.70 5.94 -15.20
N VAL A 193 -2.13 4.68 -15.28
CA VAL A 193 -1.91 3.81 -16.45
C VAL A 193 -2.54 4.40 -17.73
N VAL A 194 -3.76 4.94 -17.65
CA VAL A 194 -4.47 5.48 -18.82
C VAL A 194 -4.09 6.93 -19.11
N LEU A 195 -4.01 7.77 -18.08
CA LEU A 195 -3.74 9.20 -18.26
C LEU A 195 -2.31 9.45 -18.76
N SER A 196 -1.34 8.60 -18.39
CA SER A 196 0.03 8.72 -18.90
C SER A 196 0.16 8.50 -20.41
N ILE A 197 -0.87 7.92 -21.05
CA ILE A 197 -0.95 7.82 -22.51
C ILE A 197 -1.03 9.23 -23.14
N PHE A 198 -1.88 10.09 -22.60
CA PHE A 198 -2.30 11.35 -23.22
C PHE A 198 -1.73 12.61 -22.54
N LEU A 199 -1.44 12.54 -21.25
CA LEU A 199 -0.93 13.66 -20.46
C LEU A 199 0.59 13.59 -20.34
N ARG A 200 1.22 14.75 -20.07
CA ARG A 200 2.68 14.88 -19.95
C ARG A 200 3.04 15.71 -18.73
N GLN A 201 3.99 15.22 -17.94
CA GLN A 201 4.63 15.95 -16.85
C GLN A 201 6.15 15.96 -17.10
N LYS A 202 6.67 17.08 -17.61
CA LYS A 202 8.08 17.21 -18.01
C LYS A 202 9.02 16.87 -16.84
N GLY A 203 9.86 15.84 -17.04
CA GLY A 203 10.90 15.42 -16.09
C GLY A 203 10.43 14.47 -14.99
N SER A 204 9.17 14.00 -15.03
CA SER A 204 8.69 12.93 -14.15
C SER A 204 9.04 11.56 -14.73
N PRO A 205 9.49 10.58 -13.92
CA PRO A 205 9.67 9.19 -14.37
C PRO A 205 8.32 8.52 -14.73
N GLU A 206 7.21 8.98 -14.13
CA GLU A 206 5.85 8.49 -14.40
C GLU A 206 5.22 9.12 -15.67
N SER A 207 6.03 9.63 -16.60
CA SER A 207 5.53 10.32 -17.78
C SER A 207 6.47 10.22 -18.98
N LYS A 208 5.91 10.11 -20.18
CA LYS A 208 6.67 10.10 -21.43
C LYS A 208 7.29 11.48 -21.74
N PRO A 209 8.33 11.54 -22.59
CA PRO A 209 8.80 12.80 -23.16
C PRO A 209 7.67 13.62 -23.79
N VAL A 210 7.77 14.95 -23.72
CA VAL A 210 6.70 15.85 -24.19
C VAL A 210 6.47 15.75 -25.70
N ASP A 211 7.50 15.39 -26.45
CA ASP A 211 7.49 15.18 -27.89
C ASP A 211 7.23 13.71 -28.29
N ALA A 212 7.01 12.81 -27.33
CA ALA A 212 6.66 11.41 -27.60
C ALA A 212 5.18 11.27 -28.02
N PRO A 213 4.88 10.48 -29.06
CA PRO A 213 3.50 10.22 -29.47
C PRO A 213 2.74 9.37 -28.46
N ASP A 214 1.40 9.42 -28.49
CA ASP A 214 0.56 8.67 -27.56
C ASP A 214 0.72 7.15 -27.69
N SER A 215 1.09 6.66 -28.89
CA SER A 215 1.31 5.24 -29.15
C SER A 215 2.64 4.68 -28.60
N GLN A 216 3.58 5.53 -28.20
CA GLN A 216 4.84 5.09 -27.59
C GLN A 216 4.56 4.53 -26.19
N THR A 217 5.13 3.36 -25.89
CA THR A 217 4.98 2.61 -24.63
C THR A 217 6.35 2.49 -23.99
N GLY A 218 6.44 2.64 -22.67
CA GLY A 218 7.74 2.65 -21.98
C GLY A 218 8.61 3.87 -22.29
N GLU A 219 9.90 3.76 -21.99
CA GLU A 219 10.94 4.73 -22.38
C GLU A 219 11.31 4.63 -23.87
#